data_AF-A0A1Q8E5T3-F1
#
_entry.id   AF-A0A1Q8E5T3-F1
#
_cell.length_a   1.000
_cell.length_b   1.000
_cell.length_c   1.000
_cell.angle_alpha   90.00
_cell.angle_beta   90.00
_cell.angle_gamma   90.00
#
_symmetry.space_group_name_H-M   'P 1'
#
loop_
_entity.id
_entity.type
_entity.pdbx_description
1 polymer ?
#
loop_
_entity_poly.entity_id
_entity_poly.type
_entity_poly.pdbx_seq_one_letter_code
_entity_poly.pdbx_strand_id
1 'polypeptide(L)'
;MIEYTDKQNEQIAKQEYEPYEIGEPLRIGTGENKTTIGYVSEIEDTASGFQAYVVTDVKLPENPSQADYDKVKHVTMLYRGSSGFNEFLEKPWDVT
;
A
#
# COMPACT_ATOMS: atom_id res chain seq x y z
N MET A 1 16.51 -10.79 -6.70
CA MET A 1 15.46 -9.82 -7.03
C MET A 1 14.41 -10.55 -7.86
N ILE A 2 13.13 -10.34 -7.58
CA ILE A 2 12.07 -10.84 -8.45
C ILE A 2 11.99 -9.88 -9.63
N GLU A 3 12.25 -10.36 -10.84
CA GLU A 3 12.06 -9.57 -12.06
C GLU A 3 10.62 -9.74 -12.54
N TYR A 4 9.87 -8.63 -12.52
CA TYR A 4 8.52 -8.58 -13.06
C TYR A 4 8.56 -8.23 -14.54
N THR A 5 7.65 -8.81 -15.32
CA THR A 5 7.43 -8.43 -16.72
C THR A 5 6.90 -7.01 -16.83
N ASP A 6 7.06 -6.36 -17.99
CA ASP A 6 6.53 -5.00 -18.22
C ASP A 6 5.04 -4.87 -17.89
N LYS A 7 4.25 -5.89 -18.23
CA LYS A 7 2.81 -5.93 -17.90
C LYS A 7 2.56 -6.04 -16.39
N GLN A 8 3.39 -6.80 -15.68
CA GLN A 8 3.30 -6.88 -14.23
C GLN A 8 3.70 -5.55 -13.58
N ASN A 9 4.75 -4.88 -14.09
CA ASN A 9 5.13 -3.54 -13.63
C ASN A 9 4.02 -2.52 -13.86
N GLU A 10 3.36 -2.55 -15.04
CA GLU A 10 2.18 -1.72 -15.31
C GLU A 10 1.04 -2.02 -14.32
N GLN A 11 0.80 -3.30 -14.00
CA GLN A 11 -0.22 -3.68 -13.03
C GLN A 11 0.12 -3.21 -11.62
N ILE A 12 1.39 -3.27 -11.19
CA ILE A 12 1.84 -2.73 -9.91
C ILE A 12 1.54 -1.24 -9.84
N ALA A 13 1.91 -0.48 -10.87
CA ALA A 13 1.62 0.96 -10.94
C ALA A 13 0.11 1.25 -10.90
N LYS A 14 -0.73 0.41 -11.50
CA LYS A 14 -2.20 0.56 -11.39
C LYS A 14 -2.71 0.37 -9.96
N GLN A 15 -2.05 -0.48 -9.16
CA GLN A 15 -2.46 -0.70 -7.78
C GLN A 15 -2.30 0.55 -6.90
N GLU A 16 -1.49 1.52 -7.29
CA GLU A 16 -1.34 2.80 -6.59
C GLU A 16 -2.66 3.59 -6.48
N TYR A 17 -3.58 3.37 -7.43
CA TYR A 17 -4.84 4.12 -7.50
C TYR A 17 -6.04 3.33 -6.94
N GLU A 18 -5.84 2.06 -6.60
CA GLU A 18 -6.91 1.23 -6.04
C GLU A 18 -7.10 1.52 -4.54
N PRO A 19 -8.36 1.47 -4.05
CA PRO A 19 -8.62 1.58 -2.63
C PRO A 19 -8.23 0.28 -1.93
N TYR A 20 -7.43 0.40 -0.86
CA TYR A 20 -7.03 -0.73 -0.03
C TYR A 20 -7.29 -0.46 1.45
N GLU A 21 -7.56 -1.53 2.19
CA GLU A 21 -7.63 -1.53 3.64
C GLU A 21 -6.41 -2.23 4.28
N ILE A 22 -6.17 -1.97 5.57
CA ILE A 22 -5.09 -2.62 6.32
C ILE A 22 -5.30 -4.14 6.32
N GLY A 23 -4.23 -4.87 6.00
CA GLY A 23 -4.20 -6.33 5.93
C GLY A 23 -4.70 -6.91 4.61
N GLU A 24 -5.11 -6.08 3.64
CA GLU A 24 -5.52 -6.54 2.32
C GLU A 24 -4.31 -6.95 1.46
N PRO A 25 -4.45 -8.04 0.66
CA PRO A 25 -3.40 -8.50 -0.20
C PRO A 25 -3.34 -7.70 -1.51
N LEU A 26 -2.17 -7.17 -1.83
CA LEU A 26 -1.91 -6.55 -3.12
C LEU A 26 -1.61 -7.63 -4.16
N ARG A 27 -2.44 -7.71 -5.21
CA ARG A 27 -2.38 -8.82 -6.19
C ARG A 27 -2.23 -8.31 -7.61
N ILE A 28 -1.30 -8.89 -8.35
CA ILE A 28 -1.09 -8.64 -9.79
C ILE A 28 -1.28 -9.92 -10.59
N GLY A 29 -1.51 -9.81 -11.89
CA GLY A 29 -1.85 -10.94 -12.78
C GLY A 29 -3.31 -10.90 -13.22
N THR A 30 -3.72 -11.94 -13.96
CA THR A 30 -5.04 -12.01 -14.62
C THR A 30 -5.72 -13.34 -14.32
N GLY A 31 -7.03 -13.30 -14.04
CA GLY A 31 -7.82 -14.49 -13.77
C GLY A 31 -7.36 -15.23 -12.50
N GLU A 32 -7.17 -16.54 -12.61
CA GLU A 32 -6.74 -17.41 -11.50
C GLU A 32 -5.23 -17.30 -11.20
N ASN A 33 -4.43 -16.73 -12.10
CA ASN A 33 -2.97 -16.59 -11.95
C ASN A 33 -2.59 -15.30 -11.23
N LYS A 34 -3.35 -14.88 -10.22
CA LYS A 34 -3.02 -13.71 -9.40
C LYS A 34 -1.89 -14.04 -8.44
N THR A 35 -0.81 -13.28 -8.50
CA THR A 35 0.31 -13.33 -7.57
C THR A 35 0.13 -12.23 -6.52
N THR A 36 0.20 -12.59 -5.24
CA THR A 36 0.26 -11.61 -4.15
C THR A 36 1.69 -11.08 -4.07
N ILE A 37 1.86 -9.76 -4.09
CA ILE A 37 3.17 -9.12 -3.96
C ILE A 37 3.42 -8.57 -2.55
N GLY A 38 2.36 -8.47 -1.74
CA GLY A 38 2.46 -8.13 -0.32
C GLY A 38 1.09 -7.84 0.29
N TYR A 39 1.11 -7.33 1.51
CA TYR A 39 -0.06 -6.97 2.30
C TYR A 39 0.08 -5.55 2.81
N VAL A 40 -0.98 -4.76 2.73
CA VAL A 40 -0.99 -3.40 3.28
C VAL A 40 -0.84 -3.49 4.80
N SER A 41 0.21 -2.91 5.35
CA SER A 41 0.41 -2.81 6.80
C SER A 41 -0.09 -1.48 7.34
N GLU A 42 0.13 -0.40 6.59
CA GLU A 42 -0.18 0.96 7.03
C GLU A 42 -0.66 1.80 5.84
N ILE A 43 -1.50 2.79 6.13
CA ILE A 43 -2.00 3.77 5.17
C ILE A 43 -1.56 5.13 5.65
N GLU A 44 -0.68 5.76 4.90
CA GLU A 44 -0.22 7.12 5.16
C GLU A 44 -1.13 8.10 4.43
N ASP A 45 -1.78 8.99 5.18
CA ASP A 45 -2.52 10.14 4.67
C ASP A 45 -2.22 11.31 5.60
N THR A 46 -1.29 12.16 5.18
CA THR A 46 -0.69 13.18 6.05
C THR A 46 -1.26 14.56 5.75
N ALA A 47 -1.14 15.49 6.70
CA ALA A 47 -1.57 16.88 6.52
C ALA A 47 -0.84 17.62 5.39
N SER A 48 0.36 17.19 5.01
CA SER A 48 1.06 17.71 3.84
C SER A 48 0.46 17.25 2.51
N GLY A 49 -0.54 16.40 2.56
CA GLY A 49 -1.19 15.77 1.42
C GLY A 49 -0.45 14.56 0.88
N PHE A 50 0.61 14.07 1.53
CA PHE A 50 1.30 12.85 1.10
C PHE A 50 0.41 11.63 1.38
N GLN A 51 0.18 10.82 0.34
CA GLN A 51 -0.65 9.62 0.41
C GLN A 51 0.11 8.40 -0.12
N ALA A 52 0.22 7.36 0.70
CA ALA A 52 0.89 6.11 0.32
C ALA A 52 0.36 4.90 1.10
N TYR A 53 0.56 3.71 0.53
CA TYR A 53 0.43 2.45 1.25
C TYR A 53 1.81 1.92 1.61
N VAL A 54 1.98 1.49 2.86
CA VAL A 54 3.11 0.67 3.27
C VAL A 54 2.72 -0.78 3.11
N VAL A 55 3.46 -1.53 2.30
CA VAL A 55 3.19 -2.91 1.95
C VAL A 55 4.33 -3.80 2.42
N THR A 56 3.99 -4.89 3.11
CA THR A 56 4.93 -5.86 3.66
C THR A 56 4.81 -7.22 2.96
N ASP A 57 5.89 -7.99 2.89
CA ASP A 57 5.90 -9.31 2.26
C ASP A 57 5.15 -10.38 3.06
N VAL A 58 4.82 -10.10 4.32
CA VAL A 58 4.04 -10.97 5.21
C VAL A 58 2.85 -10.21 5.79
N LYS A 59 1.71 -10.88 5.96
CA LYS A 59 0.54 -10.25 6.59
C LYS A 59 0.79 -10.06 8.09
N LEU A 60 0.80 -8.80 8.53
CA LEU A 60 0.87 -8.46 9.95
C LEU A 60 -0.51 -8.63 10.64
N PRO A 61 -0.54 -8.98 11.93
CA PRO A 61 -1.77 -8.94 12.72
C PRO A 61 -2.17 -7.48 13.01
N GLU A 62 -3.40 -7.25 13.49
CA GLU A 62 -3.95 -5.91 13.75
C GLU A 62 -3.13 -5.08 14.76
N ASN A 63 -2.50 -5.75 15.74
CA ASN A 63 -1.57 -5.12 16.68
C ASN A 63 -0.23 -5.86 16.64
N PRO A 64 0.67 -5.50 15.72
CA PRO A 64 1.93 -6.21 15.51
C PRO A 64 2.88 -6.06 16.69
N SER A 65 3.54 -7.15 17.07
CA SER A 65 4.67 -7.10 17.99
C SER A 65 5.98 -6.85 17.24
N GLN A 66 7.05 -6.50 17.96
CA GLN A 66 8.39 -6.40 17.36
C GLN A 66 8.79 -7.71 16.64
N ALA A 67 8.47 -8.86 17.23
CA ALA A 67 8.75 -10.16 16.63
C ALA A 67 7.96 -10.41 15.34
N ASP A 68 6.84 -9.72 15.11
CA ASP A 68 6.11 -9.78 13.85
C ASP A 68 6.78 -8.93 12.78
N TYR A 69 7.25 -7.73 13.13
CA TYR A 69 8.06 -6.90 12.24
C TYR A 69 9.38 -7.57 11.86
N ASP A 70 10.02 -8.31 12.77
CA ASP A 70 11.27 -9.04 12.51
C ASP A 70 11.10 -10.15 11.44
N LYS A 71 9.87 -10.57 11.15
CA LYS A 71 9.56 -11.54 10.07
C LYS A 71 9.49 -10.89 8.69
N VAL A 72 9.29 -9.58 8.63
CA VAL A 72 9.22 -8.81 7.38
C VAL A 72 10.62 -8.74 6.77
N LYS A 73 10.75 -9.12 5.50
CA LYS A 73 12.04 -9.05 4.77
C LYS A 73 12.05 -7.92 3.76
N HIS A 74 10.88 -7.55 3.25
CA HIS A 74 10.73 -6.55 2.22
C HIS A 74 9.56 -5.63 2.54
N VAL A 75 9.82 -4.33 2.44
CA VAL A 75 8.82 -3.27 2.55
C VAL A 75 8.80 -2.52 1.23
N THR A 76 7.60 -2.31 0.71
CA THR A 76 7.33 -1.55 -0.51
C THR A 76 6.40 -0.40 -0.16
N MET A 77 6.74 0.81 -0.58
CA MET A 77 5.80 1.93 -0.55
C MET A 77 5.13 2.06 -1.91
N LEU A 78 3.80 2.11 -1.92
CA LEU A 78 3.00 2.43 -3.09
C LEU A 78 2.49 3.86 -2.96
N TYR A 79 2.95 4.74 -3.84
CA TYR A 79 2.60 6.15 -3.78
C TYR A 79 1.26 6.39 -4.47
N ARG A 80 0.27 6.91 -3.75
CA ARG A 80 -1.08 7.13 -4.30
C ARG A 80 -1.24 8.50 -4.94
N GLY A 81 -0.34 9.43 -4.61
CA GLY A 81 -0.41 10.80 -5.06
C GLY A 81 -0.25 11.79 -3.91
N SER A 82 -0.59 13.04 -4.22
CA SER A 82 -0.73 14.08 -3.23
C SER A 82 -2.12 14.68 -3.27
N SER A 83 -2.78 14.81 -2.13
CA SER A 83 -4.00 15.59 -2.03
C SER A 83 -3.71 17.08 -2.11
N GLY A 84 -4.48 17.80 -2.91
CA GLY A 84 -4.38 19.26 -3.03
C GLY A 84 -5.09 19.97 -1.86
N PHE A 85 -4.83 21.28 -1.70
CA PHE A 85 -5.48 22.13 -0.68
C PHE A 85 -7.02 22.03 -0.64
N ASN A 86 -7.67 21.64 -1.74
CA ASN A 86 -9.12 21.44 -1.77
C ASN A 86 -9.61 20.23 -0.96
N GLU A 87 -8.86 19.12 -0.88
CA GLU A 87 -9.27 17.96 -0.08
C GLU A 87 -9.12 18.23 1.42
N PHE A 88 -8.13 19.06 1.81
CA PHE A 88 -7.99 19.59 3.18
C PHE A 88 -9.24 20.37 3.63
N LEU A 89 -9.89 21.10 2.73
CA LEU A 89 -11.10 21.87 3.03
C LEU A 89 -12.35 20.98 3.19
N GLU A 90 -12.40 19.80 2.55
CA GLU A 90 -13.52 18.86 2.66
C GLU A 90 -13.44 17.95 3.89
N LYS A 91 -12.23 17.72 4.43
CA LYS A 91 -12.01 16.98 5.68
C LYS A 91 -11.15 17.77 6.67
N PRO A 92 -11.60 18.94 7.14
CA PRO A 92 -10.79 19.81 7.99
C PRO A 92 -10.50 19.23 9.39
N TRP A 93 -11.16 18.12 9.77
CA TRP A 93 -10.98 17.43 11.05
C TRP A 93 -9.95 16.30 11.02
N ASP A 94 -9.48 15.86 9.85
CA ASP A 94 -8.48 14.78 9.72
C ASP A 94 -7.02 15.30 9.82
N VAL A 95 -6.86 16.59 10.11
CA VAL A 95 -5.58 17.30 10.08
C VAL A 95 -5.50 18.25 11.28
N THR A 96 -5.59 17.65 12.47
CA THR A 96 -5.50 18.27 13.82
C THR A 96 -6.48 19.39 14.15
#